data_AF-A0A344LGA4-F1
#
_entry.id   AF-A0A344LGA4-F1
#
_cell.length_a   1.000
_cell.length_b   1.000
_cell.length_c   1.000
_cell.angle_alpha   90.00
_cell.angle_beta   90.00
_cell.angle_gamma   90.00
#
_symmetry.space_group_name_H-M   'P 1'
#
loop_
_entity.id
_entity.type
_entity.pdbx_description
1 polymer ?
#
loop_
_entity_poly.entity_id
_entity_poly.type
_entity_poly.pdbx_seq_one_letter_code
_entity_poly.pdbx_strand_id
1 'polypeptide(L)'
;MSNGYEVQLDALRRAAGAAGSAAEQVSAVDLAGALGEAAAALPGARCVRAIETLGAAWSDDIRDWTTRAKDHGQSLTAAADGYAGNDAAVARDFHEVRAEVGAL
;
A
#
# COMPACT_ATOMS: atom_id res chain seq x y z
N MET A 1 -11.98 13.47 23.85
CA MET A 1 -12.10 12.01 23.72
C MET A 1 -12.15 11.72 22.23
N SER A 2 -11.11 11.10 21.66
CA SER A 2 -11.20 10.60 20.29
C SER A 2 -12.24 9.48 20.27
N ASN A 3 -13.24 9.59 19.41
CA ASN A 3 -14.26 8.55 19.27
C ASN A 3 -13.57 7.31 18.65
N GLY A 4 -13.97 6.09 19.04
CA GLY A 4 -13.36 4.85 18.55
C GLY A 4 -13.32 4.72 17.02
N TYR A 5 -14.18 5.46 16.32
CA TYR A 5 -14.18 5.58 14.87
C TYR A 5 -12.98 6.36 14.31
N GLU A 6 -12.64 7.52 14.88
CA GLU A 6 -11.48 8.32 14.46
C GLU A 6 -10.18 7.53 14.64
N VAL A 7 -10.09 6.74 15.72
CA VAL A 7 -8.99 5.80 15.97
C VAL A 7 -8.87 4.73 14.87
N GLN A 8 -10.00 4.26 14.33
CA GLN A 8 -10.01 3.27 13.24
C GLN A 8 -9.59 3.90 11.91
N LEU A 9 -9.97 5.15 11.62
CA LEU A 9 -9.51 5.88 10.44
C LEU A 9 -8.00 6.12 10.48
N ASP A 10 -7.47 6.50 11.64
CA ASP A 10 -6.03 6.66 11.83
C ASP A 10 -5.29 5.32 11.69
N ALA A 11 -5.91 4.21 12.13
CA ALA A 11 -5.34 2.89 11.91
C ALA A 11 -5.26 2.52 10.41
N LEU A 12 -6.28 2.85 9.62
CA LEU A 12 -6.27 2.66 8.16
C LEU A 12 -5.16 3.48 7.50
N ARG A 13 -5.01 4.76 7.89
CA ARG A 13 -3.95 5.64 7.36
C ARG A 13 -2.55 5.15 7.73
N ARG A 14 -2.35 4.66 8.96
CA ARG A 14 -1.08 4.05 9.37
C ARG A 14 -0.78 2.78 8.57
N ALA A 15 -1.78 1.93 8.36
CA ALA A 15 -1.62 0.72 7.55
C ALA A 15 -1.28 1.06 6.08
N ALA A 16 -1.91 2.10 5.51
CA ALA A 16 -1.57 2.60 4.19
C ALA A 16 -0.10 3.06 4.10
N GLY A 17 0.35 3.85 5.09
CA GLY A 17 1.75 4.29 5.17
C GLY A 17 2.73 3.14 5.32
N ALA A 18 2.40 2.12 6.13
CA ALA A 18 3.21 0.93 6.29
C ALA A 18 3.32 0.12 4.98
N ALA A 19 2.22 -0.02 4.23
CA ALA A 19 2.23 -0.67 2.92
C ALA A 19 3.11 0.08 1.91
N GLY A 20 3.03 1.42 1.90
CA GLY A 20 3.90 2.27 1.07
C GLY A 20 5.38 2.11 1.42
N SER A 21 5.72 2.16 2.72
CA SER A 21 7.11 1.96 3.17
C SER A 21 7.64 0.57 2.85
N ALA A 22 6.81 -0.47 2.98
CA ALA A 22 7.19 -1.83 2.61
C ALA A 22 7.45 -1.94 1.09
N ALA A 23 6.60 -1.30 0.26
CA ALA A 23 6.81 -1.22 -1.19
C ALA A 23 8.13 -0.53 -1.55
N GLU A 24 8.46 0.58 -0.89
CA GLU A 24 9.73 1.28 -1.10
C GLU A 24 10.93 0.39 -0.73
N GLN A 25 10.91 -0.22 0.45
CA GLN A 25 12.00 -1.07 0.93
C GLN A 25 12.24 -2.28 0.02
N VAL A 26 11.17 -2.97 -0.40
CA VAL A 26 11.29 -4.13 -1.30
C VAL A 26 11.73 -3.71 -2.70
N SER A 27 11.27 -2.56 -3.21
CA SER A 27 11.68 -2.06 -4.52
C SER A 27 13.18 -1.75 -4.63
N ALA A 28 13.84 -1.52 -3.49
CA ALA A 28 15.26 -1.23 -3.42
C ALA A 28 16.15 -2.50 -3.45
N VAL A 29 15.55 -3.70 -3.36
CA VAL A 29 16.31 -4.96 -3.35
C VAL A 29 16.62 -5.39 -4.78
N ASP A 30 17.90 -5.31 -5.17
CA ASP A 30 18.37 -5.76 -6.49
C ASP A 30 18.81 -7.23 -6.49
N LEU A 31 17.83 -8.14 -6.44
CA LEU A 31 18.11 -9.58 -6.51
C LEU A 31 18.64 -10.01 -7.89
N ALA A 32 18.23 -9.33 -8.96
CA ALA A 32 18.66 -9.64 -10.30
C ALA A 32 20.13 -9.26 -10.54
N GLY A 33 20.58 -8.11 -10.01
CA GLY A 33 21.98 -7.72 -10.00
C GLY A 33 22.85 -8.73 -9.29
N ALA A 34 22.45 -9.18 -8.09
CA ALA A 34 23.17 -10.21 -7.34
C ALA A 34 23.30 -11.54 -8.12
N LEU A 35 22.24 -11.94 -8.84
CA LEU A 35 22.29 -13.10 -9.73
C LEU A 35 23.17 -12.86 -10.97
N GLY A 36 23.18 -11.65 -11.51
CA GLY A 36 24.06 -11.25 -12.61
C GLY A 36 25.55 -11.39 -12.26
N GLU A 37 25.93 -10.98 -11.04
CA GLU A 37 27.28 -11.16 -10.52
C GLU A 37 27.65 -12.65 -10.40
N ALA A 38 26.72 -13.49 -9.92
CA ALA A 38 26.91 -14.93 -9.83
C ALA A 38 27.07 -15.59 -11.21
N ALA A 39 26.28 -15.17 -12.21
CA ALA A 39 26.41 -15.64 -13.59
C ALA A 39 27.76 -15.25 -14.21
N ALA A 40 28.23 -14.01 -13.98
CA ALA A 40 29.51 -13.53 -14.47
C ALA A 40 30.71 -14.31 -13.90
N ALA A 41 30.58 -14.82 -12.67
CA ALA A 41 31.60 -15.66 -12.04
C ALA A 41 31.65 -17.10 -12.58
N LEU A 42 30.65 -17.53 -13.38
CA LEU A 42 30.51 -18.91 -13.86
C LEU A 42 30.43 -18.99 -15.41
N PRO A 43 31.41 -18.45 -16.16
CA PRO A 43 31.37 -18.45 -17.62
C PRO A 43 31.34 -19.87 -18.19
N GLY A 44 30.37 -20.14 -19.06
CA GLY A 44 30.19 -21.45 -19.70
C GLY A 44 29.49 -22.50 -18.85
N ALA A 45 29.12 -22.19 -17.60
CA ALA A 45 28.32 -23.10 -16.80
C ALA A 45 26.91 -23.27 -17.39
N ARG A 46 26.42 -24.51 -17.42
CA ARG A 46 25.08 -24.84 -17.95
C ARG A 46 23.95 -24.11 -17.22
N CYS A 47 24.18 -23.69 -15.97
CA CYS A 47 23.19 -23.02 -15.13
C CYS A 47 23.02 -21.51 -15.42
N VAL A 48 23.90 -20.87 -16.21
CA VAL A 48 23.85 -19.41 -16.46
C VAL A 48 22.47 -18.97 -16.98
N ARG A 49 21.89 -19.68 -17.95
CA ARG A 49 20.53 -19.36 -18.44
C ARG A 49 19.46 -19.46 -17.37
N ALA A 50 19.60 -20.39 -16.43
CA ALA A 50 18.65 -20.54 -15.33
C ALA A 50 18.77 -19.37 -14.34
N ILE A 51 20.01 -18.91 -14.09
CA ILE A 51 20.28 -17.72 -13.27
C ILE A 51 19.67 -16.47 -13.92
N GLU A 52 19.87 -16.26 -15.22
CA GLU A 52 19.29 -15.15 -15.97
C GLU A 52 17.75 -15.18 -15.94
N THR A 53 17.16 -16.36 -16.16
CA THR A 53 15.70 -16.55 -16.11
C THR A 53 15.14 -16.25 -14.72
N LEU A 54 15.84 -16.70 -13.68
CA LEU A 54 15.45 -16.41 -12.30
C LEU A 54 15.55 -14.92 -11.98
N GLY A 55 16.61 -14.24 -12.44
CA GLY A 55 16.78 -12.79 -12.26
C GLY A 55 15.65 -11.98 -12.89
N ALA A 56 15.24 -12.36 -14.11
CA ALA A 56 14.07 -11.75 -14.76
C ALA A 56 12.78 -12.00 -13.95
N ALA A 57 12.53 -13.25 -13.54
CA ALA A 57 11.35 -13.61 -12.77
C ALA A 57 11.26 -12.86 -11.43
N TRP A 58 12.39 -12.71 -10.72
CA TRP A 58 12.45 -11.94 -9.48
C TRP A 58 12.25 -10.44 -9.70
N SER A 59 12.78 -9.89 -10.79
CA SER A 59 12.56 -8.48 -11.14
C SER A 59 11.08 -8.19 -11.38
N ASP A 60 10.39 -9.11 -12.05
CA ASP A 60 8.96 -8.99 -12.31
C ASP A 60 8.13 -9.17 -11.03
N ASP A 61 8.46 -10.16 -10.19
CA ASP A 61 7.74 -10.41 -8.93
C ASP A 61 7.88 -9.24 -7.93
N ILE A 62 9.09 -8.66 -7.80
CA ILE A 62 9.31 -7.44 -7.00
C ILE A 62 8.46 -6.29 -7.54
N ARG A 63 8.44 -6.08 -8.86
CA ARG A 63 7.67 -4.99 -9.47
C ARG A 63 6.17 -5.17 -9.22
N ASP A 64 5.66 -6.37 -9.41
CA ASP A 64 4.25 -6.68 -9.21
C ASP A 64 3.84 -6.56 -7.74
N TRP A 65 4.66 -7.09 -6.83
CA TRP A 65 4.38 -7.01 -5.40
C TRP A 65 4.39 -5.56 -4.91
N THR A 66 5.38 -4.77 -5.31
CA THR A 66 5.48 -3.35 -4.92
C THR A 66 4.33 -2.52 -5.47
N THR A 67 3.86 -2.83 -6.68
CA THR A 67 2.65 -2.22 -7.26
C THR A 67 1.42 -2.56 -6.43
N ARG A 68 1.19 -3.86 -6.18
CA ARG A 68 0.05 -4.33 -5.36
C ARG A 68 0.05 -3.75 -3.95
N ALA A 69 1.22 -3.62 -3.32
CA ALA A 69 1.35 -3.01 -2.00
C ALA A 69 0.97 -1.52 -2.00
N LYS A 70 1.40 -0.77 -3.03
CA LYS A 70 1.00 0.64 -3.20
C LYS A 70 -0.50 0.78 -3.44
N ASP A 71 -1.07 -0.04 -4.32
CA ASP A 71 -2.51 -0.03 -4.62
C ASP A 71 -3.35 -0.38 -3.37
N HIS A 72 -2.86 -1.32 -2.56
CA HIS A 72 -3.49 -1.64 -1.28
C HIS A 72 -3.46 -0.44 -0.32
N GLY A 73 -2.30 0.23 -0.21
CA GLY A 73 -2.18 1.44 0.61
C GLY A 73 -3.11 2.55 0.14
N GLN A 74 -3.21 2.79 -1.17
CA GLN A 74 -4.15 3.75 -1.75
C GLN A 74 -5.61 3.39 -1.43
N SER A 75 -5.96 2.10 -1.50
CA SER A 75 -7.30 1.62 -1.17
C SER A 75 -7.66 1.86 0.30
N LEU A 76 -6.69 1.68 1.22
CA LEU A 76 -6.88 1.97 2.64
C LEU A 76 -7.06 3.47 2.92
N THR A 77 -6.29 4.33 2.25
CA THR A 77 -6.45 5.79 2.33
C THR A 77 -7.82 6.21 1.81
N ALA A 78 -8.22 5.71 0.63
CA ALA A 78 -9.51 6.01 0.04
C ALA A 78 -10.69 5.57 0.94
N ALA A 79 -10.57 4.39 1.58
CA ALA A 79 -11.54 3.94 2.56
C ALA A 79 -11.63 4.90 3.76
N ALA A 80 -10.49 5.32 4.33
CA ALA A 80 -10.47 6.25 5.46
C ALA A 80 -11.12 7.60 5.11
N ASP A 81 -10.84 8.13 3.92
CA ASP A 81 -11.40 9.40 3.47
C ASP A 81 -12.89 9.30 3.15
N GLY A 82 -13.34 8.18 2.56
CA GLY A 82 -14.75 7.90 2.34
C GLY A 82 -15.56 7.84 3.64
N TYR A 83 -15.02 7.16 4.66
CA TYR A 83 -15.62 7.08 5.98
C TYR A 83 -15.67 8.44 6.69
N ALA A 84 -14.58 9.23 6.64
CA ALA A 84 -14.56 10.57 7.21
C ALA A 84 -15.57 11.52 6.54
N GLY A 85 -15.70 11.44 5.21
CA GLY A 85 -16.64 12.26 4.44
C GLY A 85 -18.10 11.92 4.73
N ASN A 86 -18.43 10.63 4.83
CA ASN A 86 -19.77 10.19 5.18
C ASN A 86 -20.19 10.68 6.58
N ASP A 87 -19.28 10.60 7.56
CA ASP A 87 -19.54 11.10 8.91
C ASP A 87 -19.82 12.60 8.95
N ALA A 88 -19.04 13.39 8.21
CA ALA A 88 -19.24 14.84 8.13
C ALA A 88 -20.59 15.19 7.50
N ALA A 89 -21.04 14.43 6.49
CA ALA A 89 -22.36 14.61 5.88
C ALA A 89 -23.49 14.28 6.87
N VAL A 90 -23.41 13.13 7.55
CA VAL A 90 -24.41 12.72 8.55
C VAL A 90 -24.48 13.73 9.71
N ALA A 91 -23.34 14.20 10.21
CA ALA A 91 -23.31 15.19 11.28
C ALA A 91 -24.02 16.50 10.87
N ARG A 92 -23.77 16.99 9.64
CA ARG A 92 -24.43 18.18 9.11
C ARG A 92 -25.94 18.00 9.03
N ASP A 93 -26.41 16.89 8.47
CA ASP A 93 -27.84 16.62 8.30
C ASP A 93 -28.54 16.52 9.66
N PHE A 94 -27.92 15.89 10.67
CA PHE A 94 -28.45 15.87 12.04
C PHE A 94 -28.49 17.25 12.70
N HIS A 95 -27.49 18.10 12.46
CA HIS A 95 -27.48 19.47 12.97
C HIS A 95 -28.60 20.32 12.36
N GLU A 96 -28.88 20.14 11.07
CA GLU A 96 -29.97 20.80 10.34
C GLU A 96 -31.33 20.38 10.89
N VAL A 97 -31.60 19.07 11.01
CA VAL A 97 -32.86 18.55 11.60
C VAL A 97 -33.06 19.06 13.04
N ARG A 98 -32.01 19.10 13.86
CA ARG A 98 -32.11 19.61 15.24
C ARG A 98 -32.44 21.11 15.29
N ALA A 99 -31.92 21.89 14.34
CA ALA A 99 -32.22 23.32 14.25
C ALA A 99 -33.69 23.56 13.87
N GLU A 100 -34.24 22.74 12.96
CA GLU A 100 -35.66 22.80 12.60
C GLU A 100 -36.58 22.40 13.77
N VAL A 101 -36.25 21.33 14.50
CA VAL A 101 -37.05 20.86 15.64
C VAL A 101 -37.00 21.83 16.83
N GLY A 102 -35.88 22.52 17.04
CA GLY A 102 -35.74 23.53 18.10
C GLY A 102 -36.35 24.90 17.79
N ALA A 103 -36.81 25.12 16.56
CA ALA A 103 -37.46 26.35 16.11
C ALA A 103 -39.00 26.29 16.16
N LEU A 104 -39.56 25.15 16.60
CA LEU A 104 -40.98 24.91 16.87
C LEU A 104 -41.27 24.98 18.38
#